data_AF-A0A948NNW4-F1
#
_entry.id   AF-A0A948NNW4-F1
#
_cell.length_a   1.000
_cell.length_b   1.000
_cell.length_c   1.000
_cell.angle_alpha   90.00
_cell.angle_beta   90.00
_cell.angle_gamma   90.00
#
_symmetry.space_group_name_H-M   'P 1'
#
loop_
_entity.id
_entity.type
_entity.pdbx_description
1 polymer ?
#
loop_
_entity_poly.entity_id
_entity_poly.type
_entity_poly.pdbx_seq_one_letter_code
_entity_poly.pdbx_strand_id
1 'polypeptide(L)'
;PFWFGVRKLFDEKIAWISTVLLAITPLYWLQAVTINKYSFSFLFLFLSFTAFVLLMDRTRFGALITAGIFMGICIAIKDTFLIFLPWLLLSYLWWQRETWKRASVEAFAGLACIGVIFIFSFAPNLLAMEGVPWNQRVSEVLSFSRTTPSTGELYGDEYTYQYDREWFEEDLLRRRSEEQGFLENIQQQHRLISFGVGEQSMVHSLGSGFWLFLNRIPELFFMDTVGGIVLWFFIIPGLVVCYRKNRKLLWFLLGLIITSDLIVRFVLHFQRSHIMNTGWVLVLLAAVGIVTISDVLAQHHKRIGTCVIALIITTVLSVHLLQVNRKQFARLYTHSLVPRDLAIAERLKEAPQDATVLLPIYGGFNVLSDRGTTSMQKETVERLLERGTLAEAFNLYGVTHVMEFSDELSDIIQKAVPGVRALPSVEVVSPQKDVPLVVNYLLHLFR
;
A
#
# COMPACT_ATOMS: atom_id res chain seq x y z
N PRO A 1 9.23 -20.63 2.40
CA PRO A 1 9.12 -20.40 3.87
C PRO A 1 7.71 -20.62 4.41
N PHE A 2 6.71 -19.89 3.89
CA PHE A 2 5.31 -19.96 4.33
C PHE A 2 4.79 -21.40 4.49
N TRP A 3 4.93 -22.23 3.44
CA TRP A 3 4.53 -23.64 3.47
C TRP A 3 5.10 -24.42 4.66
N PHE A 4 6.39 -24.26 4.97
CA PHE A 4 7.04 -24.97 6.08
C PHE A 4 6.48 -24.52 7.44
N GLY A 5 6.28 -23.22 7.63
CA GLY A 5 5.66 -22.68 8.85
C GLY A 5 4.24 -23.20 9.04
N VAL A 6 3.42 -23.18 7.99
CA VAL A 6 2.03 -23.68 8.03
C VAL A 6 2.00 -25.18 8.30
N ARG A 7 2.83 -25.97 7.62
CA ARG A 7 2.90 -27.43 7.83
C ARG A 7 3.22 -27.79 9.28
N LYS A 8 4.09 -27.03 9.95
CA LYS A 8 4.45 -27.26 11.35
C LYS A 8 3.36 -26.82 12.33
N LEU A 9 2.60 -25.75 12.01
CA LEU A 9 1.48 -25.28 12.83
C LEU A 9 0.22 -26.14 12.69
N PHE A 10 0.00 -26.70 11.50
CA PHE A 10 -1.19 -27.45 11.15
C PHE A 10 -0.79 -28.81 10.54
N ASP A 11 -1.04 -29.00 9.25
CA ASP A 11 -0.69 -30.20 8.50
C ASP A 11 -0.25 -29.85 7.06
N GLU A 12 0.17 -30.87 6.32
CA GLU A 12 0.64 -30.73 4.95
C GLU A 12 -0.47 -30.32 3.96
N LYS A 13 -1.72 -30.73 4.18
CA LYS A 13 -2.85 -30.39 3.30
C LYS A 13 -3.14 -28.89 3.38
N ILE A 14 -3.24 -28.36 4.59
CA ILE A 14 -3.45 -26.93 4.84
C ILE A 14 -2.28 -26.11 4.29
N ALA A 15 -1.05 -26.60 4.43
CA ALA A 15 0.14 -25.93 3.88
C ALA A 15 0.06 -25.80 2.34
N TRP A 16 -0.29 -26.88 1.63
CA TRP A 16 -0.42 -26.83 0.17
C TRP A 16 -1.58 -25.94 -0.28
N ILE A 17 -2.76 -26.11 0.30
CA ILE A 17 -3.96 -25.33 -0.06
C ILE A 17 -3.71 -23.84 0.20
N SER A 18 -3.20 -23.47 1.38
CA SER A 18 -2.89 -22.07 1.69
C SER A 18 -1.83 -21.49 0.76
N THR A 19 -0.80 -22.25 0.37
CA THR A 19 0.24 -21.77 -0.56
C THR A 19 -0.33 -21.51 -1.95
N VAL A 20 -1.15 -22.42 -2.48
CA VAL A 20 -1.82 -22.26 -3.78
C VAL A 20 -2.73 -21.04 -3.77
N LEU A 21 -3.62 -20.93 -2.76
CA LEU A 21 -4.52 -19.80 -2.63
C LEU A 21 -3.76 -18.48 -2.45
N LEU A 22 -2.68 -18.47 -1.66
CA LEU A 22 -1.88 -17.26 -1.43
C LEU A 22 -1.26 -16.77 -2.73
N ALA A 23 -0.71 -17.69 -3.54
CA ALA A 23 -0.06 -17.36 -4.80
C ALA A 23 -1.03 -16.73 -5.80
N ILE A 24 -2.31 -17.13 -5.80
CA ILE A 24 -3.35 -16.69 -6.74
C ILE A 24 -4.29 -15.61 -6.17
N THR A 25 -4.17 -15.23 -4.91
CA THR A 25 -5.06 -14.21 -4.31
C THR A 25 -4.80 -12.85 -4.96
N PRO A 26 -5.85 -12.09 -5.36
CA PRO A 26 -5.68 -10.88 -6.16
C PRO A 26 -4.71 -9.84 -5.61
N LEU A 27 -4.81 -9.60 -4.30
CA LEU A 27 -3.98 -8.62 -3.62
C LEU A 27 -2.47 -8.92 -3.68
N TYR A 28 -2.07 -10.18 -3.80
CA TYR A 28 -0.67 -10.60 -3.88
C TYR A 28 -0.18 -10.72 -5.32
N TRP A 29 -1.05 -11.13 -6.24
CA TRP A 29 -0.71 -11.29 -7.65
C TRP A 29 -0.28 -9.96 -8.28
N LEU A 30 -1.02 -8.88 -8.00
CA LEU A 30 -0.67 -7.55 -8.49
C LEU A 30 0.74 -7.14 -8.06
N GLN A 31 1.12 -7.41 -6.81
CA GLN A 31 2.46 -7.10 -6.32
C GLN A 31 3.55 -7.98 -6.93
N ALA A 32 3.23 -9.23 -7.27
CA ALA A 32 4.19 -10.14 -7.89
C ALA A 32 4.60 -9.69 -9.31
N VAL A 33 3.70 -9.00 -10.02
CA VAL A 33 3.97 -8.48 -11.37
C VAL A 33 4.73 -7.14 -11.32
N THR A 34 4.67 -6.43 -10.20
CA THR A 34 5.45 -5.21 -9.98
C THR A 34 6.78 -5.51 -9.29
N ILE A 35 7.89 -4.91 -9.71
CA ILE A 35 9.13 -4.94 -8.93
C ILE A 35 8.92 -4.03 -7.70
N ASN A 36 8.34 -4.59 -6.64
CA ASN A 36 8.03 -3.88 -5.41
C ASN A 36 8.73 -4.53 -4.22
N LYS A 37 9.14 -3.70 -3.25
CA LYS A 37 9.74 -4.09 -1.97
C LYS A 37 8.89 -5.11 -1.19
N TYR A 38 7.58 -5.14 -1.43
CA TYR A 38 6.66 -6.09 -0.77
C TYR A 38 7.03 -7.57 -0.97
N SER A 39 7.44 -7.99 -2.17
CA SER A 39 7.75 -9.40 -2.44
C SER A 39 8.92 -9.89 -1.57
N PHE A 40 9.95 -9.06 -1.42
CA PHE A 40 11.08 -9.35 -0.54
C PHE A 40 10.70 -9.27 0.93
N SER A 41 9.91 -8.27 1.35
CA SER A 41 9.42 -8.23 2.73
C SER A 41 8.59 -9.45 3.11
N PHE A 42 7.69 -9.95 2.25
CA PHE A 42 6.92 -11.17 2.53
C PHE A 42 7.80 -12.40 2.67
N LEU A 43 8.86 -12.54 1.86
CA LEU A 43 9.83 -13.62 2.01
C LEU A 43 10.41 -13.64 3.43
N PHE A 44 10.89 -12.49 3.91
CA PHE A 44 11.50 -12.36 5.23
C PHE A 44 10.47 -12.41 6.38
N LEU A 45 9.26 -11.90 6.18
CA LEU A 45 8.15 -12.08 7.11
C LEU A 45 7.87 -13.58 7.34
N PHE A 46 7.74 -14.34 6.26
CA PHE A 46 7.47 -15.77 6.36
C PHE A 46 8.68 -16.56 6.87
N LEU A 47 9.92 -16.13 6.59
CA LEU A 47 11.11 -16.69 7.22
C LEU A 47 11.11 -16.45 8.73
N SER A 48 10.72 -15.25 9.18
CA SER A 48 10.61 -14.92 10.61
C SER A 48 9.63 -15.85 11.33
N PHE A 49 8.40 -15.99 10.82
CA PHE A 49 7.41 -16.90 11.40
C PHE A 49 7.86 -18.36 11.35
N THR A 50 8.43 -18.79 10.23
CA THR A 50 8.89 -20.18 10.06
C THR A 50 10.03 -20.50 11.00
N ALA A 51 11.01 -19.59 11.14
CA ALA A 51 12.14 -19.75 12.05
C ALA A 51 11.66 -19.86 13.50
N PHE A 52 10.74 -18.98 13.91
CA PHE A 52 10.18 -19.03 15.26
C PHE A 52 9.52 -20.39 15.54
N VAL A 53 8.61 -20.82 14.67
CA VAL A 53 7.83 -22.05 14.86
C VAL A 53 8.69 -23.32 14.80
N LEU A 54 9.73 -23.36 13.98
CA LEU A 54 10.62 -24.52 13.87
C LEU A 54 11.63 -24.61 15.03
N LEU A 55 12.09 -23.47 15.54
CA LEU A 55 13.15 -23.42 16.55
C LEU A 55 12.62 -23.35 17.99
N MET A 56 11.37 -22.92 18.20
CA MET A 56 10.83 -22.70 19.55
C MET A 56 10.82 -23.96 20.43
N ASP A 57 10.68 -25.14 19.82
CA ASP A 57 10.71 -26.43 20.52
C ASP A 57 12.12 -26.80 21.01
N ARG A 58 13.17 -26.28 20.33
CA ARG A 58 14.58 -26.53 20.67
C ARG A 58 15.10 -25.47 21.63
N THR A 59 15.05 -24.20 21.22
CA THR A 59 15.55 -23.06 21.99
C THR A 59 14.68 -21.83 21.73
N ARG A 60 13.87 -21.44 22.72
CA ARG A 60 12.98 -20.26 22.60
C ARG A 60 13.76 -18.97 22.32
N PHE A 61 14.88 -18.78 23.04
CA PHE A 61 15.75 -17.62 22.86
C PHE A 61 16.36 -17.56 21.46
N GLY A 62 16.88 -18.69 20.96
CA GLY A 62 17.40 -18.79 19.60
C GLY A 62 16.32 -18.54 18.55
N ALA A 63 15.12 -19.08 18.76
CA ALA A 63 13.97 -18.84 17.89
C ALA A 63 13.62 -17.35 17.79
N LEU A 64 13.60 -16.62 18.90
CA LEU A 64 13.31 -15.18 18.93
C LEU A 64 14.41 -14.34 18.30
N ILE A 65 15.68 -14.69 18.51
CA ILE A 65 16.81 -14.01 17.85
C ILE A 65 16.71 -14.19 16.34
N THR A 66 16.59 -15.44 15.86
CA THR A 66 16.53 -15.72 14.42
C THR A 66 15.28 -15.11 13.78
N ALA A 67 14.11 -15.21 14.44
CA ALA A 67 12.89 -14.57 13.96
C ALA A 67 13.00 -13.04 13.97
N GLY A 68 13.65 -12.46 14.99
CA GLY A 68 13.93 -11.04 15.11
C GLY A 68 14.85 -10.54 14.00
N ILE A 69 15.89 -11.32 13.63
CA ILE A 69 16.77 -11.00 12.52
C ILE A 69 15.97 -10.88 11.21
N PHE A 70 15.17 -11.91 10.88
CA PHE A 70 14.37 -11.88 9.65
C PHE A 70 13.27 -10.81 9.68
N MET A 71 12.66 -10.55 10.83
CA MET A 71 11.69 -9.46 10.97
C MET A 71 12.36 -8.09 10.81
N GLY A 72 13.58 -7.91 11.33
CA GLY A 72 14.38 -6.71 11.12
C GLY A 72 14.67 -6.47 9.64
N ILE A 73 15.02 -7.51 8.88
CA ILE A 73 15.22 -7.41 7.42
C ILE A 73 13.89 -7.09 6.72
N CYS A 74 12.79 -7.74 7.11
CA CYS A 74 11.45 -7.47 6.58
C CYS A 74 11.08 -5.99 6.71
N ILE A 75 11.28 -5.42 7.90
CA ILE A 75 11.01 -4.03 8.24
C ILE A 75 11.99 -3.07 7.53
N ALA A 76 13.28 -3.42 7.44
CA ALA A 76 14.27 -2.63 6.71
C ALA A 76 13.91 -2.50 5.21
N ILE A 77 13.38 -3.56 4.61
CA ILE A 77 12.89 -3.54 3.22
C ILE A 77 11.59 -2.72 3.13
N LYS A 78 10.68 -2.91 4.10
CA LYS A 78 9.43 -2.18 4.16
C LYS A 78 8.99 -1.92 5.60
N ASP A 79 9.16 -0.66 6.01
CA ASP A 79 8.84 -0.10 7.32
C ASP A 79 7.40 -0.35 7.79
N THR A 80 6.46 -0.50 6.86
CA THR A 80 5.05 -0.75 7.15
C THR A 80 4.84 -1.97 8.05
N PHE A 81 5.76 -2.95 8.06
CA PHE A 81 5.67 -4.11 8.95
C PHE A 81 5.98 -3.80 10.43
N LEU A 82 6.43 -2.58 10.78
CA LEU A 82 6.54 -2.11 12.16
C LEU A 82 5.22 -2.22 12.92
N ILE A 83 4.08 -2.07 12.22
CA ILE A 83 2.73 -2.18 12.82
C ILE A 83 2.46 -3.56 13.42
N PHE A 84 3.25 -4.59 13.12
CA PHE A 84 3.12 -5.92 13.72
C PHE A 84 3.79 -6.01 15.09
N LEU A 85 4.83 -5.22 15.36
CA LEU A 85 5.65 -5.36 16.56
C LEU A 85 4.85 -5.27 17.87
N PRO A 86 3.91 -4.31 18.04
CA PRO A 86 3.15 -4.22 19.28
C PRO A 86 2.38 -5.51 19.58
N TRP A 87 1.72 -6.08 18.57
CA TRP A 87 0.97 -7.32 18.76
C TRP A 87 1.87 -8.55 18.93
N LEU A 88 2.97 -8.64 18.18
CA LEU A 88 3.93 -9.74 18.34
C LEU A 88 4.51 -9.78 19.76
N LEU A 89 4.86 -8.62 20.31
CA LEU A 89 5.34 -8.49 21.68
C LEU A 89 4.26 -8.89 22.70
N LEU A 90 3.08 -8.27 22.60
CA LEU A 90 1.99 -8.50 23.55
C LEU A 90 1.52 -9.96 23.53
N SER A 91 1.36 -10.55 22.34
CA SER A 91 0.95 -11.94 22.21
C SER A 91 2.00 -12.93 22.73
N TYR A 92 3.29 -12.66 22.54
CA TYR A 92 4.36 -13.47 23.11
C TYR A 92 4.36 -13.44 24.64
N LEU A 93 4.31 -12.24 25.22
CA LEU A 93 4.25 -12.06 26.68
C LEU A 93 2.98 -12.68 27.27
N TRP A 94 1.84 -12.54 26.60
CA TRP A 94 0.59 -13.16 27.02
C TRP A 94 0.66 -14.69 26.98
N TRP A 95 1.28 -15.28 25.95
CA TRP A 95 1.48 -16.73 25.88
C TRP A 95 2.34 -17.21 27.05
N GLN A 96 3.41 -16.48 27.35
CA GLN A 96 4.42 -16.84 28.36
C GLN A 96 4.20 -16.15 29.71
N ARG A 97 2.95 -15.80 30.05
CA ARG A 97 2.61 -15.03 31.26
C ARG A 97 3.10 -15.64 32.57
N GLU A 98 3.20 -16.98 32.64
CA GLU A 98 3.70 -17.70 33.82
C GLU A 98 5.20 -17.48 34.02
N THR A 99 5.95 -17.24 32.94
CA THR A 99 7.39 -16.97 32.93
C THR A 99 7.70 -15.57 32.40
N TRP A 100 6.85 -14.59 32.72
CA TRP A 100 6.87 -13.26 32.08
C TRP A 100 8.24 -12.56 32.18
N LYS A 101 8.96 -12.66 33.31
CA LYS A 101 10.29 -12.03 33.47
C LYS A 101 11.29 -12.54 32.44
N ARG A 102 11.36 -13.87 32.27
CA ARG A 102 12.20 -14.52 31.26
C ARG A 102 11.72 -14.16 29.85
N ALA A 103 10.42 -14.22 29.62
CA ALA A 103 9.83 -13.87 28.34
C ALA A 103 10.13 -12.42 27.93
N SER A 104 10.15 -11.48 28.88
CA SER A 104 10.52 -10.08 28.63
C SER A 104 11.97 -9.96 28.17
N VAL A 105 12.91 -10.68 28.78
CA VAL A 105 14.32 -10.70 28.35
C VAL A 105 14.46 -11.29 26.94
N GLU A 106 13.79 -12.41 26.68
CA GLU A 106 13.82 -13.05 25.36
C GLU A 106 13.19 -12.15 24.29
N ALA A 107 12.06 -11.51 24.59
CA ALA A 107 11.39 -10.57 23.70
C ALA A 107 12.22 -9.32 23.44
N PHE A 108 12.88 -8.79 24.48
CA PHE A 108 13.80 -7.67 24.35
C PHE A 108 14.98 -8.01 23.45
N ALA A 109 15.56 -9.21 23.57
CA ALA A 109 16.63 -9.65 22.67
C ALA A 109 16.15 -9.73 21.21
N GLY A 110 14.95 -10.27 20.97
CA GLY A 110 14.34 -10.27 19.64
C GLY A 110 14.12 -8.86 19.07
N LEU A 111 13.58 -7.95 19.88
CA LEU A 111 13.39 -6.53 19.52
C LEU A 111 14.72 -5.80 19.29
N ALA A 112 15.75 -6.12 20.07
CA ALA A 112 17.10 -5.57 19.86
C ALA A 112 17.66 -6.01 18.51
N CYS A 113 17.51 -7.29 18.12
CA CYS A 113 17.90 -7.75 16.79
C CYS A 113 17.14 -7.02 15.68
N ILE A 114 15.82 -6.82 15.84
CA ILE A 114 14.99 -6.05 14.90
C ILE A 114 15.51 -4.62 14.77
N GLY A 115 15.71 -3.94 15.91
CA GLY A 115 16.16 -2.56 15.97
C GLY A 115 17.56 -2.37 15.38
N VAL A 116 18.50 -3.27 15.67
CA VAL A 116 19.86 -3.23 15.12
C VAL A 116 19.83 -3.33 13.60
N ILE A 117 19.10 -4.29 13.02
CA ILE A 117 19.03 -4.44 11.56
C ILE A 117 18.32 -3.27 10.91
N PHE A 118 17.23 -2.80 11.52
CA PHE A 118 16.49 -1.65 11.03
C PHE A 118 17.39 -0.41 10.99
N ILE A 119 18.06 -0.06 12.09
CA ILE A 119 18.99 1.08 12.16
C ILE A 119 20.16 0.89 11.18
N PHE A 120 20.73 -0.31 11.10
CA PHE A 120 21.83 -0.60 10.18
C PHE A 120 21.47 -0.36 8.71
N SER A 121 20.21 -0.61 8.33
CA SER A 121 19.73 -0.33 6.97
C SER A 121 19.80 1.16 6.58
N PHE A 122 19.80 2.05 7.57
CA PHE A 122 19.93 3.49 7.39
C PHE A 122 21.37 4.00 7.53
N ALA A 123 22.31 3.15 7.98
CA ALA A 123 23.68 3.54 8.22
C ALA A 123 24.36 4.23 7.01
N PRO A 124 24.18 3.77 5.75
CA PRO A 124 24.78 4.45 4.60
C PRO A 124 24.32 5.92 4.48
N ASN A 125 23.03 6.18 4.67
CA ASN A 125 22.47 7.54 4.60
C ASN A 125 22.94 8.40 5.79
N LEU A 126 22.98 7.83 6.99
CA LEU A 126 23.48 8.52 8.19
C LEU A 126 24.97 8.86 8.09
N LEU A 127 25.77 8.01 7.43
CA LEU A 127 27.20 8.23 7.22
C LEU A 127 27.47 9.25 6.11
N ALA A 128 26.62 9.33 5.09
CA ALA A 128 26.75 10.29 3.98
C ALA A 128 26.47 11.76 4.38
N MET A 129 25.79 12.00 5.50
CA MET A 129 25.43 13.35 5.98
C MET A 129 26.57 14.02 6.77
N GLU A 130 27.76 14.18 6.18
CA GLU A 130 28.91 14.82 6.85
C GLU A 130 28.59 16.24 7.37
N GLY A 131 29.13 16.60 8.54
CA GLY A 131 28.92 17.93 9.16
C GLY A 131 27.62 18.10 9.97
N VAL A 132 26.62 17.22 9.83
CA VAL A 132 25.36 17.30 10.61
C VAL A 132 25.52 16.59 11.96
N PRO A 133 25.06 17.15 13.10
CA PRO A 133 25.00 16.46 14.39
C PRO A 133 24.20 15.14 14.35
N TRP A 134 24.64 14.11 15.07
CA TRP A 134 24.05 12.76 15.00
C TRP A 134 22.55 12.71 15.32
N ASN A 135 22.10 13.51 16.30
CA ASN A 135 20.68 13.63 16.64
C ASN A 135 19.84 14.17 15.46
N GLN A 136 20.36 15.12 14.69
CA GLN A 136 19.69 15.67 13.51
C GLN A 136 19.66 14.66 12.35
N ARG A 137 20.77 13.95 12.10
CA ARG A 137 20.80 12.88 11.08
C ARG A 137 19.79 11.78 11.37
N VAL A 138 19.75 11.34 12.63
CA VAL A 138 18.81 10.32 13.08
C VAL A 138 17.37 10.82 12.98
N SER A 139 17.08 12.08 13.34
CA SER A 139 15.73 12.63 13.18
C SER A 139 15.31 12.79 11.72
N GLU A 140 16.23 13.14 10.81
CA GLU A 140 15.93 13.27 9.39
C GLU A 140 15.60 11.90 8.78
N VAL A 141 16.38 10.88 9.12
CA VAL A 141 16.24 9.53 8.56
C VAL A 141 15.12 8.72 9.24
N LEU A 142 14.93 8.88 10.55
CA LEU A 142 13.86 8.24 11.33
C LEU A 142 12.66 9.16 11.54
N SER A 143 12.44 10.17 10.69
CA SER A 143 11.27 11.05 10.78
C SER A 143 9.98 10.25 10.54
N PHE A 144 9.51 9.55 11.57
CA PHE A 144 8.19 8.89 11.64
C PHE A 144 7.06 9.93 11.54
N SER A 145 7.39 11.20 11.76
CA SER A 145 6.55 12.37 11.59
C SER A 145 6.86 13.08 10.27
N ARG A 146 6.57 12.46 9.11
CA ARG A 146 6.27 13.29 7.94
C ARG A 146 4.92 13.97 8.15
N THR A 147 4.91 14.93 9.07
CA THR A 147 4.09 16.14 9.02
C THR A 147 4.76 17.18 8.13
N THR A 148 5.83 16.83 7.40
CA THR A 148 6.33 17.60 6.27
C THR A 148 5.50 17.21 5.05
N PRO A 149 4.59 18.09 4.61
CA PRO A 149 3.78 17.76 3.46
C PRO A 149 4.65 17.58 2.24
N SER A 150 4.33 16.60 1.41
CA SER A 150 4.90 16.50 0.07
C SER A 150 3.87 16.94 -0.96
N THR A 151 4.38 17.48 -2.06
CA THR A 151 3.60 17.82 -3.25
C THR A 151 2.82 16.60 -3.75
N GLY A 152 1.58 16.81 -4.20
CA GLY A 152 0.73 15.78 -4.82
C GLY A 152 -0.23 15.03 -3.89
N GLU A 153 -0.10 15.11 -2.56
CA GLU A 153 -1.03 14.43 -1.63
C GLU A 153 -2.11 15.36 -1.04
N LEU A 154 -1.72 16.59 -0.65
CA LEU A 154 -2.65 17.66 -0.25
C LEU A 154 -2.53 18.89 -1.15
N TYR A 155 -1.30 19.29 -1.44
CA TYR A 155 -0.99 20.41 -2.32
C TYR A 155 -0.97 19.93 -3.76
N GLY A 156 -1.70 20.63 -4.63
CA GLY A 156 -1.85 20.25 -6.03
C GLY A 156 -0.54 20.30 -6.84
N ASP A 157 0.38 21.18 -6.44
CA ASP A 157 1.65 21.42 -7.11
C ASP A 157 2.72 21.98 -6.15
N GLU A 158 3.96 22.06 -6.64
CA GLU A 158 5.12 22.52 -5.88
C GLU A 158 5.08 24.02 -5.57
N TYR A 159 4.52 24.83 -6.46
CA TYR A 159 4.39 26.26 -6.21
C TYR A 159 3.46 26.53 -5.02
N THR A 160 2.29 25.89 -5.00
CA THR A 160 1.32 26.01 -3.91
C THR A 160 1.92 25.54 -2.59
N TYR A 161 2.70 24.46 -2.61
CA TYR A 161 3.35 23.95 -1.40
C TYR A 161 4.46 24.89 -0.87
N GLN A 162 5.30 25.45 -1.75
CA GLN A 162 6.48 26.22 -1.34
C GLN A 162 6.18 27.70 -1.08
N TYR A 163 5.29 28.31 -1.86
CA TYR A 163 5.11 29.76 -1.89
C TYR A 163 3.71 30.23 -1.46
N ASP A 164 2.71 29.37 -1.58
CA ASP A 164 1.29 29.73 -1.41
C ASP A 164 0.59 28.89 -0.30
N ARG A 165 1.38 28.22 0.54
CA ARG A 165 0.89 27.21 1.50
C ARG A 165 -0.11 27.77 2.50
N GLU A 166 0.24 28.87 3.16
CA GLU A 166 -0.59 29.46 4.22
C GLU A 166 -1.95 29.88 3.69
N TRP A 167 -1.97 30.56 2.55
CA TRP A 167 -3.22 30.93 1.88
C TRP A 167 -4.06 29.71 1.49
N PHE A 168 -3.42 28.67 0.92
CA PHE A 168 -4.11 27.46 0.52
C PHE A 168 -4.73 26.73 1.73
N GLU A 169 -3.99 26.62 2.82
CA GLU A 169 -4.48 26.01 4.07
C GLU A 169 -5.65 26.79 4.66
N GLU A 170 -5.58 28.12 4.70
CA GLU A 170 -6.67 28.98 5.17
C GLU A 170 -7.94 28.85 4.31
N ASP A 171 -7.79 28.91 2.99
CA ASP A 171 -8.91 28.77 2.06
C ASP A 171 -9.53 27.36 2.15
N LEU A 172 -8.69 26.32 2.28
CA LEU A 172 -9.15 24.95 2.47
C LEU A 172 -9.96 24.80 3.75
N LEU A 173 -9.48 25.35 4.87
CA LEU A 173 -10.18 25.31 6.16
C LEU A 173 -11.49 26.12 6.13
N ARG A 174 -11.51 27.26 5.45
CA ARG A 174 -12.71 28.10 5.28
C ARG A 174 -13.79 27.37 4.48
N ARG A 175 -13.46 26.91 3.25
CA ARG A 175 -14.40 26.15 2.40
C ARG A 175 -14.95 24.93 3.15
N ARG A 176 -14.10 24.28 3.92
CA ARG A 176 -14.50 23.15 4.76
C ARG A 176 -15.54 23.54 5.83
N SER A 177 -15.35 24.66 6.53
CA SER A 177 -16.32 25.12 7.53
C SER A 177 -17.62 25.64 6.94
N GLU A 178 -17.58 26.21 5.73
CA GLU A 178 -18.71 26.92 5.11
C GLU A 178 -19.52 26.04 4.17
N GLU A 179 -18.88 25.12 3.45
CA GLU A 179 -19.48 24.39 2.31
C GLU A 179 -19.69 22.90 2.57
N GLN A 180 -18.90 22.28 3.47
CA GLN A 180 -18.88 20.82 3.62
C GLN A 180 -19.77 20.31 4.76
N GLY A 181 -20.52 19.24 4.47
CA GLY A 181 -21.29 18.52 5.49
C GLY A 181 -20.40 17.76 6.48
N PHE A 182 -20.96 17.37 7.63
CA PHE A 182 -20.22 16.63 8.68
C PHE A 182 -19.52 15.36 8.17
N LEU A 183 -20.16 14.60 7.28
CA LEU A 183 -19.59 13.36 6.73
C LEU A 183 -18.39 13.63 5.81
N GLU A 184 -18.47 14.63 4.93
CA GLU A 184 -17.36 15.05 4.07
C GLU A 184 -16.19 15.56 4.90
N ASN A 185 -16.50 16.33 5.95
CA ASN A 185 -15.52 16.80 6.92
C ASN A 185 -14.75 15.66 7.57
N ILE A 186 -15.43 14.62 8.04
CA ILE A 186 -14.76 13.44 8.61
C ILE A 186 -13.97 12.70 7.54
N GLN A 187 -14.49 12.59 6.31
CA GLN A 187 -13.81 11.91 5.22
C GLN A 187 -12.50 12.59 4.84
N GLN A 188 -12.41 13.93 4.88
CA GLN A 188 -11.19 14.67 4.55
C GLN A 188 -10.26 14.90 5.75
N GLN A 189 -10.75 14.76 6.99
CA GLN A 189 -9.99 15.01 8.22
C GLN A 189 -8.67 14.23 8.28
N HIS A 190 -8.65 13.00 7.78
CA HIS A 190 -7.43 12.17 7.80
C HIS A 190 -6.27 12.81 7.04
N ARG A 191 -6.54 13.49 5.91
CA ARG A 191 -5.50 14.19 5.13
C ARG A 191 -4.94 15.33 5.96
N LEU A 192 -5.82 16.17 6.51
CA LEU A 192 -5.40 17.30 7.35
C LEU A 192 -4.56 16.87 8.55
N ILE A 193 -4.92 15.76 9.21
CA ILE A 193 -4.12 15.19 10.30
C ILE A 193 -2.75 14.75 9.80
N SER A 194 -2.69 14.00 8.69
CA SER A 194 -1.43 13.53 8.11
C SER A 194 -0.51 14.69 7.70
N PHE A 195 -1.07 15.83 7.26
CA PHE A 195 -0.30 17.00 6.83
C PHE A 195 -0.13 18.09 7.89
N GLY A 196 -0.67 17.91 9.09
CA GLY A 196 -0.55 18.91 10.15
C GLY A 196 -1.32 20.20 9.92
N VAL A 197 -2.38 20.17 9.09
CA VAL A 197 -3.16 21.37 8.72
C VAL A 197 -4.36 21.55 9.67
N GLY A 198 -4.48 22.73 10.27
CA GLY A 198 -5.55 23.10 11.20
C GLY A 198 -5.41 22.49 12.61
N GLU A 199 -6.33 22.87 13.51
CA GLU A 199 -6.31 22.38 14.89
C GLU A 199 -6.71 20.90 14.98
N GLN A 200 -5.82 20.09 15.56
CA GLN A 200 -6.03 18.66 15.75
C GLN A 200 -6.71 18.39 17.11
N SER A 201 -8.04 18.42 17.13
CA SER A 201 -8.77 17.99 18.33
C SER A 201 -8.77 16.45 18.45
N MET A 202 -8.67 15.95 19.68
CA MET A 202 -8.73 14.51 19.97
C MET A 202 -10.04 13.87 19.45
N VAL A 203 -11.14 14.62 19.50
CA VAL A 203 -12.45 14.18 18.99
C VAL A 203 -12.40 13.99 17.47
N HIS A 204 -11.80 14.92 16.73
CA HIS A 204 -11.65 14.78 15.27
C HIS A 204 -10.71 13.65 14.87
N SER A 205 -9.61 13.46 15.61
CA SER A 205 -8.71 12.32 15.41
C SER A 205 -9.42 10.98 15.62
N LEU A 206 -10.11 10.81 16.77
CA LEU A 206 -10.86 9.58 17.03
C LEU A 206 -11.98 9.35 16.02
N GLY A 207 -12.76 10.39 15.69
CA GLY A 207 -13.82 10.33 14.70
C GLY A 207 -13.31 9.92 13.31
N SER A 208 -12.18 10.49 12.87
CA SER A 208 -11.49 10.08 11.66
C SER A 208 -11.04 8.62 11.74
N GLY A 209 -10.45 8.18 12.86
CA GLY A 209 -10.02 6.80 13.05
C GLY A 209 -11.18 5.80 12.92
N PHE A 210 -12.31 6.07 13.57
CA PHE A 210 -13.52 5.25 13.44
C PHE A 210 -14.06 5.21 12.01
N TRP A 211 -14.14 6.36 11.33
CA TRP A 211 -14.60 6.41 9.95
C TRP A 211 -13.72 5.59 9.01
N LEU A 212 -12.40 5.73 9.12
CA LEU A 212 -11.44 4.96 8.31
C LEU A 212 -11.52 3.46 8.62
N PHE A 213 -11.71 3.08 9.89
CA PHE A 213 -11.87 1.68 10.31
C PHE A 213 -13.16 1.07 9.75
N LEU A 214 -14.29 1.76 9.86
CA LEU A 214 -15.58 1.27 9.36
C LEU A 214 -15.60 1.17 7.84
N ASN A 215 -15.04 2.16 7.13
CA ASN A 215 -14.94 2.14 5.68
C ASN A 215 -14.02 1.06 5.13
N ARG A 216 -13.15 0.47 5.97
CA ARG A 216 -12.31 -0.66 5.60
C ARG A 216 -13.04 -2.00 5.63
N ILE A 217 -14.15 -2.12 6.36
CA ILE A 217 -14.89 -3.39 6.49
C ILE A 217 -15.38 -3.92 5.14
N PRO A 218 -16.02 -3.12 4.26
CA PRO A 218 -16.46 -3.60 2.94
C PRO A 218 -15.33 -4.20 2.10
N GLU A 219 -14.11 -3.65 2.22
CA GLU A 219 -12.95 -4.11 1.47
C GLU A 219 -12.47 -5.52 1.88
N LEU A 220 -12.95 -6.08 3.00
CA LEU A 220 -12.76 -7.49 3.36
C LEU A 220 -13.60 -8.44 2.50
N PHE A 221 -14.67 -7.93 1.87
CA PHE A 221 -15.63 -8.69 1.07
C PHE A 221 -15.55 -8.37 -0.42
N PHE A 222 -14.70 -7.42 -0.83
CA PHE A 222 -14.50 -7.10 -2.24
C PHE A 222 -13.75 -8.22 -2.97
N MET A 223 -14.22 -8.50 -4.20
CA MET A 223 -13.60 -9.48 -5.10
C MET A 223 -12.14 -9.10 -5.35
N ASP A 224 -11.89 -7.85 -5.74
CA ASP A 224 -10.57 -7.35 -6.16
C ASP A 224 -9.52 -7.32 -5.01
N THR A 225 -9.94 -7.56 -3.76
CA THR A 225 -9.05 -7.64 -2.60
C THR A 225 -8.82 -9.09 -2.19
N VAL A 226 -9.83 -9.74 -1.61
CA VAL A 226 -9.68 -11.06 -0.95
C VAL A 226 -10.23 -12.20 -1.83
N GLY A 227 -10.85 -11.91 -2.97
CA GLY A 227 -11.59 -12.89 -3.78
C GLY A 227 -13.09 -12.92 -3.50
N GLY A 228 -13.60 -12.00 -2.67
CA GLY A 228 -15.02 -11.79 -2.45
C GLY A 228 -15.63 -12.68 -1.36
N ILE A 229 -16.96 -12.64 -1.25
CA ILE A 229 -17.72 -13.41 -0.26
C ILE A 229 -17.53 -14.94 -0.39
N VAL A 230 -17.15 -15.41 -1.58
CA VAL A 230 -16.89 -16.84 -1.85
C VAL A 230 -15.79 -17.39 -0.92
N LEU A 231 -14.72 -16.62 -0.68
CA LEU A 231 -13.65 -17.07 0.22
C LEU A 231 -14.14 -17.14 1.69
N TRP A 232 -15.10 -16.29 2.07
CA TRP A 232 -15.65 -16.25 3.43
C TRP A 232 -16.43 -17.50 3.82
N PHE A 233 -17.01 -18.22 2.85
CA PHE A 233 -17.59 -19.55 3.10
C PHE A 233 -16.58 -20.56 3.66
N PHE A 234 -15.28 -20.31 3.46
CA PHE A 234 -14.20 -21.14 3.98
C PHE A 234 -13.48 -20.47 5.17
N ILE A 235 -13.33 -19.14 5.17
CA ILE A 235 -12.73 -18.42 6.31
C ILE A 235 -13.52 -18.67 7.60
N ILE A 236 -14.87 -18.59 7.55
CA ILE A 236 -15.71 -18.75 8.76
C ILE A 236 -15.55 -20.13 9.40
N PRO A 237 -15.67 -21.26 8.66
CA PRO A 237 -15.35 -22.58 9.20
C PRO A 237 -13.91 -22.67 9.75
N GLY A 238 -12.93 -22.08 9.06
CA GLY A 238 -11.56 -22.02 9.51
C GLY A 238 -11.39 -21.33 10.86
N LEU A 239 -12.06 -20.19 11.06
CA LEU A 239 -12.13 -19.48 12.34
C LEU A 239 -12.71 -20.36 13.44
N VAL A 240 -13.84 -21.03 13.18
CA VAL A 240 -14.51 -21.91 14.15
C VAL A 240 -13.60 -23.07 14.55
N VAL A 241 -12.92 -23.70 13.60
CA VAL A 241 -12.00 -24.80 13.87
C VAL A 241 -10.78 -24.35 14.65
N CYS A 242 -10.16 -23.24 14.26
CA CYS A 242 -9.05 -22.65 15.00
C CYS A 242 -9.47 -22.26 16.44
N TYR A 243 -10.67 -21.72 16.63
CA TYR A 243 -11.21 -21.40 17.96
C TYR A 243 -11.39 -22.66 18.83
N ARG A 244 -11.77 -23.79 18.23
CA ARG A 244 -11.97 -25.04 18.97
C ARG A 244 -10.67 -25.77 19.26
N LYS A 245 -9.73 -25.81 18.30
CA LYS A 245 -8.48 -26.58 18.40
C LYS A 245 -7.32 -25.81 19.04
N ASN A 246 -7.14 -24.54 18.70
CA ASN A 246 -6.02 -23.74 19.17
C ASN A 246 -6.39 -22.24 19.30
N ARG A 247 -7.08 -21.91 20.39
CA ARG A 247 -7.52 -20.53 20.68
C ARG A 247 -6.38 -19.52 20.68
N LYS A 248 -5.20 -19.91 21.21
CA LYS A 248 -4.03 -19.02 21.28
C LYS A 248 -3.56 -18.61 19.89
N LEU A 249 -3.46 -19.58 18.98
CA LEU A 249 -3.10 -19.31 17.58
C LEU A 249 -4.16 -18.45 16.88
N LEU A 250 -5.45 -18.71 17.10
CA LEU A 250 -6.51 -17.88 16.54
C LEU A 250 -6.38 -16.42 16.98
N TRP A 251 -6.25 -16.18 18.30
CA TRP A 251 -6.12 -14.82 18.82
C TRP A 251 -4.85 -14.14 18.33
N PHE A 252 -3.74 -14.88 18.21
CA PHE A 252 -2.52 -14.38 17.58
C PHE A 252 -2.78 -13.88 16.14
N LEU A 253 -3.43 -14.71 15.31
CA LEU A 253 -3.73 -14.39 13.92
C LEU A 253 -4.73 -13.22 13.78
N LEU A 254 -5.81 -13.23 14.55
CA LEU A 254 -6.81 -12.15 14.53
C LEU A 254 -6.26 -10.84 15.08
N GLY A 255 -5.45 -10.88 16.13
CA GLY A 255 -4.85 -9.69 16.67
C GLY A 255 -3.80 -9.07 15.74
N LEU A 256 -3.11 -9.86 14.90
CA LEU A 256 -2.29 -9.28 13.82
C LEU A 256 -3.15 -8.43 12.88
N ILE A 257 -4.32 -8.91 12.48
CA ILE A 257 -5.25 -8.14 11.63
C ILE A 257 -5.73 -6.89 12.38
N ILE A 258 -6.33 -7.08 13.56
CA ILE A 258 -7.00 -6.01 14.31
C ILE A 258 -6.01 -4.94 14.76
N THR A 259 -4.90 -5.31 15.40
CA THR A 259 -3.92 -4.34 15.91
C THR A 259 -3.23 -3.60 14.77
N SER A 260 -2.93 -4.27 13.65
CA SER A 260 -2.35 -3.58 12.49
C SER A 260 -3.30 -2.51 11.94
N ASP A 261 -4.59 -2.83 11.82
CA ASP A 261 -5.58 -1.87 11.33
C ASP A 261 -5.82 -0.76 12.37
N LEU A 262 -5.91 -1.06 13.67
CA LEU A 262 -6.04 -0.03 14.71
C LEU A 262 -4.87 0.97 14.67
N ILE A 263 -3.63 0.50 14.54
CA ILE A 263 -2.46 1.40 14.44
C ILE A 263 -2.56 2.26 13.17
N VAL A 264 -2.85 1.65 12.02
CA VAL A 264 -2.96 2.37 10.75
C VAL A 264 -4.05 3.45 10.79
N ARG A 265 -5.19 3.18 11.43
CA ARG A 265 -6.38 4.05 11.39
C ARG A 265 -6.40 5.09 12.50
N PHE A 266 -5.99 4.72 13.71
CA PHE A 266 -6.07 5.57 14.90
C PHE A 266 -4.75 6.22 15.30
N VAL A 267 -3.60 5.71 14.82
CA VAL A 267 -2.29 6.30 15.09
C VAL A 267 -1.75 6.99 13.85
N LEU A 268 -1.77 6.30 12.70
CA LEU A 268 -1.21 6.84 11.45
C LEU A 268 -2.23 7.62 10.61
N HIS A 269 -3.54 7.46 10.88
CA HIS A 269 -4.63 8.06 10.11
C HIS A 269 -4.56 7.81 8.59
N PHE A 270 -3.96 6.71 8.16
CA PHE A 270 -3.88 6.39 6.73
C PHE A 270 -5.20 5.85 6.20
N GLN A 271 -5.63 6.35 5.04
CA GLN A 271 -6.79 5.82 4.31
C GLN A 271 -6.45 4.56 3.51
N ARG A 272 -5.21 4.45 3.02
CA ARG A 272 -4.77 3.30 2.21
C ARG A 272 -5.01 1.98 2.95
N SER A 273 -5.47 0.97 2.22
CA SER A 273 -5.60 -0.36 2.80
C SER A 273 -4.26 -1.02 3.08
N HIS A 274 -4.13 -1.56 4.29
CA HIS A 274 -3.01 -2.39 4.70
C HIS A 274 -3.37 -3.87 4.79
N ILE A 275 -4.51 -4.30 4.23
CA ILE A 275 -4.89 -5.73 4.22
C ILE A 275 -3.83 -6.61 3.59
N MET A 276 -3.06 -6.07 2.65
CA MET A 276 -2.01 -6.86 2.04
C MET A 276 -0.99 -7.41 3.02
N ASN A 277 -0.73 -6.66 4.10
CA ASN A 277 0.18 -7.08 5.15
C ASN A 277 -0.35 -8.33 5.88
N THR A 278 -1.67 -8.48 6.00
CA THR A 278 -2.34 -9.51 6.83
C THR A 278 -3.23 -10.48 6.06
N GLY A 279 -3.42 -10.30 4.75
CA GLY A 279 -4.32 -11.10 3.90
C GLY A 279 -3.97 -12.58 3.88
N TRP A 280 -2.70 -12.92 4.07
CA TRP A 280 -2.20 -14.28 4.20
C TRP A 280 -2.82 -15.01 5.40
N VAL A 281 -3.22 -14.28 6.45
CA VAL A 281 -3.97 -14.84 7.58
C VAL A 281 -5.36 -15.30 7.14
N LEU A 282 -6.05 -14.50 6.33
CA LEU A 282 -7.37 -14.86 5.78
C LEU A 282 -7.26 -16.08 4.86
N VAL A 283 -6.24 -16.11 4.01
CA VAL A 283 -5.95 -17.25 3.13
C VAL A 283 -5.66 -18.52 3.94
N LEU A 284 -4.88 -18.41 5.01
CA LEU A 284 -4.59 -19.52 5.92
C LEU A 284 -5.87 -20.06 6.58
N LEU A 285 -6.74 -19.18 7.08
CA LEU A 285 -8.02 -19.57 7.66
C LEU A 285 -8.94 -20.21 6.61
N ALA A 286 -8.97 -19.69 5.38
CA ALA A 286 -9.69 -20.31 4.28
C ALA A 286 -9.20 -21.74 4.02
N ALA A 287 -7.88 -21.96 4.00
CA ALA A 287 -7.31 -23.30 3.81
C ALA A 287 -7.71 -24.28 4.93
N VAL A 288 -7.72 -23.84 6.19
CA VAL A 288 -8.23 -24.64 7.32
C VAL A 288 -9.70 -24.99 7.10
N GLY A 289 -10.51 -24.03 6.65
CA GLY A 289 -11.92 -24.25 6.36
C GLY A 289 -12.17 -25.22 5.21
N ILE A 290 -11.39 -25.14 4.13
CA ILE A 290 -11.47 -26.07 2.99
C ILE A 290 -11.23 -27.50 3.44
N VAL A 291 -10.16 -27.75 4.21
CA VAL A 291 -9.86 -29.09 4.71
C VAL A 291 -10.99 -29.59 5.61
N THR A 292 -11.50 -28.74 6.49
CA THR A 292 -12.60 -29.06 7.40
C THR A 292 -13.87 -29.44 6.64
N ILE A 293 -14.28 -28.63 5.68
CA ILE A 293 -15.47 -28.91 4.84
C ILE A 293 -15.24 -30.20 4.04
N SER A 294 -14.04 -30.40 3.51
CA SER A 294 -13.69 -31.60 2.75
C SER A 294 -13.79 -32.87 3.59
N ASP A 295 -13.37 -32.83 4.86
CA ASP A 295 -13.50 -33.96 5.79
C ASP A 295 -14.97 -34.27 6.07
N VAL A 296 -15.79 -33.25 6.33
CA VAL A 296 -17.23 -33.42 6.59
C VAL A 296 -17.95 -34.01 5.37
N LEU A 297 -17.62 -33.52 4.17
CA LEU A 297 -18.20 -34.02 2.93
C LEU A 297 -17.76 -35.45 2.61
N ALA A 298 -16.48 -35.79 2.82
CA ALA A 298 -15.96 -37.14 2.59
C ALA A 298 -16.59 -38.16 3.55
N GLN A 299 -16.88 -37.77 4.79
CA GLN A 299 -17.62 -38.61 5.74
C GLN A 299 -19.05 -38.91 5.26
N HIS A 300 -19.72 -37.94 4.64
CA HIS A 300 -21.05 -38.13 4.05
C HIS A 300 -20.99 -38.93 2.73
N HIS A 301 -19.99 -38.66 1.89
CA HIS A 301 -19.82 -39.25 0.57
C HIS A 301 -18.69 -40.29 0.60
N LYS A 302 -18.99 -41.47 1.14
CA LYS A 302 -18.03 -42.57 1.40
C LYS A 302 -17.18 -43.04 0.19
N ARG A 303 -17.53 -42.63 -1.04
CA ARG A 303 -16.81 -42.99 -2.28
C ARG A 303 -15.69 -42.01 -2.64
N ILE A 304 -15.67 -40.79 -2.08
CA ILE A 304 -14.72 -39.75 -2.44
C ILE A 304 -13.93 -39.37 -1.17
N GLY A 305 -12.61 -39.52 -1.21
CA GLY A 305 -11.75 -39.16 -0.08
C GLY A 305 -11.57 -37.65 0.09
N THR A 306 -11.26 -37.20 1.32
CA THR A 306 -11.02 -35.78 1.65
C THR A 306 -10.08 -35.10 0.67
N CYS A 307 -8.98 -35.74 0.28
CA CYS A 307 -7.97 -35.13 -0.60
C CYS A 307 -8.55 -34.76 -1.96
N VAL A 308 -9.44 -35.58 -2.51
CA VAL A 308 -10.09 -35.33 -3.81
C VAL A 308 -11.07 -34.16 -3.68
N ILE A 309 -11.87 -34.12 -2.62
CA ILE A 309 -12.81 -33.00 -2.37
C ILE A 309 -12.04 -31.69 -2.16
N ALA A 310 -10.98 -31.72 -1.34
CA ALA A 310 -10.14 -30.56 -1.09
C ALA A 310 -9.47 -30.06 -2.37
N LEU A 311 -9.00 -30.97 -3.23
CA LEU A 311 -8.45 -30.63 -4.53
C LEU A 311 -9.50 -29.94 -5.41
N ILE A 312 -10.70 -30.52 -5.54
CA ILE A 312 -11.79 -29.93 -6.33
C ILE A 312 -12.13 -28.52 -5.84
N ILE A 313 -12.36 -28.34 -4.53
CA ILE A 313 -12.68 -27.03 -3.95
C ILE A 313 -11.55 -26.04 -4.22
N THR A 314 -10.30 -26.45 -3.98
CA THR A 314 -9.12 -25.59 -4.19
C THR A 314 -8.98 -25.21 -5.66
N THR A 315 -9.18 -26.14 -6.60
CA THR A 315 -9.18 -25.85 -8.04
C THR A 315 -10.27 -24.86 -8.43
N VAL A 316 -11.52 -25.06 -7.97
CA VAL A 316 -12.64 -24.16 -8.27
C VAL A 316 -12.36 -22.76 -7.74
N LEU A 317 -11.91 -22.65 -6.49
CA LEU A 317 -11.52 -21.37 -5.90
C LEU A 317 -10.34 -20.74 -6.65
N SER A 318 -9.40 -21.57 -7.12
CA SER A 318 -8.23 -21.08 -7.83
C SER A 318 -8.61 -20.47 -9.18
N VAL A 319 -9.50 -21.13 -9.92
CA VAL A 319 -10.07 -20.58 -11.16
C VAL A 319 -10.81 -19.28 -10.87
N HIS A 320 -11.64 -19.23 -9.82
CA HIS A 320 -12.33 -18.00 -9.41
C HIS A 320 -11.36 -16.84 -9.13
N LEU A 321 -10.31 -17.07 -8.33
CA LEU A 321 -9.32 -16.04 -8.01
C LEU A 321 -8.52 -15.60 -9.24
N LEU A 322 -8.21 -16.51 -10.17
CA LEU A 322 -7.61 -16.16 -11.47
C LEU A 322 -8.53 -15.28 -12.33
N GLN A 323 -9.84 -15.54 -12.34
CA GLN A 323 -10.81 -14.69 -13.05
C GLN A 323 -10.86 -13.28 -12.47
N VAL A 324 -10.85 -13.17 -11.14
CA VAL A 324 -10.82 -11.88 -10.46
C VAL A 324 -9.55 -11.12 -10.82
N ASN A 325 -8.38 -11.77 -10.76
CA ASN A 325 -7.11 -11.18 -11.19
C ASN A 325 -7.16 -10.67 -12.62
N ARG A 326 -7.65 -11.50 -13.55
CA ARG A 326 -7.80 -11.11 -14.96
C ARG A 326 -8.63 -9.84 -15.09
N LYS A 327 -9.78 -9.75 -14.41
CA LYS A 327 -10.64 -8.57 -14.43
C LYS A 327 -9.92 -7.33 -13.88
N GLN A 328 -9.14 -7.49 -12.82
CA GLN A 328 -8.35 -6.42 -12.23
C GLN A 328 -7.27 -5.93 -13.20
N PHE A 329 -6.51 -6.83 -13.83
CA PHE A 329 -5.53 -6.46 -14.86
C PHE A 329 -6.17 -5.80 -16.06
N ALA A 330 -7.30 -6.31 -16.56
CA ALA A 330 -8.01 -5.69 -17.66
C ALA A 330 -8.34 -4.22 -17.34
N ARG A 331 -8.86 -3.94 -16.14
CA ARG A 331 -9.11 -2.55 -15.70
C ARG A 331 -7.84 -1.71 -15.62
N LEU A 332 -6.75 -2.26 -15.07
CA LEU A 332 -5.47 -1.54 -14.98
C LEU A 332 -4.89 -1.21 -16.36
N TYR A 333 -5.02 -2.11 -17.34
CA TYR A 333 -4.57 -1.87 -18.71
C TYR A 333 -5.49 -0.91 -19.46
N THR A 334 -6.82 -1.00 -19.27
CA THR A 334 -7.78 -0.08 -19.91
C THR A 334 -7.62 1.36 -19.44
N HIS A 335 -7.26 1.57 -18.17
CA HIS A 335 -7.06 2.91 -17.59
C HIS A 335 -5.58 3.29 -17.46
N SER A 336 -4.69 2.67 -18.24
CA SER A 336 -3.27 2.98 -18.17
C SER A 336 -2.97 4.39 -18.68
N LEU A 337 -2.23 5.17 -17.89
CA LEU A 337 -1.72 6.49 -18.29
C LEU A 337 -0.51 6.40 -19.22
N VAL A 338 0.10 5.23 -19.38
CA VAL A 338 1.34 5.04 -20.15
C VAL A 338 1.24 5.54 -21.60
N PRO A 339 0.15 5.27 -22.37
CA PRO A 339 0.03 5.81 -23.72
C PRO A 339 0.00 7.34 -23.75
N ARG A 340 -0.67 7.96 -22.76
CA ARG A 340 -0.70 9.42 -22.62
C ARG A 340 0.69 9.96 -22.28
N ASP A 341 1.37 9.38 -21.30
CA ASP A 341 2.72 9.79 -20.89
C ASP A 341 3.73 9.66 -22.04
N LEU A 342 3.64 8.60 -22.85
CA LEU A 342 4.49 8.43 -24.03
C LEU A 342 4.20 9.50 -25.09
N ALA A 343 2.93 9.78 -25.36
CA ALA A 343 2.54 10.76 -26.37
C ALA A 343 2.93 12.19 -25.93
N ILE A 344 2.78 12.51 -24.64
CA ILE A 344 3.29 13.76 -24.03
C ILE A 344 4.81 13.81 -24.16
N ALA A 345 5.53 12.75 -23.79
CA ALA A 345 6.99 12.72 -23.88
C ALA A 345 7.51 12.91 -25.33
N GLU A 346 6.82 12.33 -26.32
CA GLU A 346 7.15 12.53 -27.73
C GLU A 346 6.92 13.98 -28.16
N ARG A 347 5.79 14.56 -27.74
CA ARG A 347 5.45 15.96 -28.04
C ARG A 347 6.43 16.95 -27.42
N LEU A 348 6.91 16.66 -26.20
CA LEU A 348 7.93 17.49 -25.53
C LEU A 348 9.22 17.62 -26.36
N LYS A 349 9.58 16.61 -27.17
CA LYS A 349 10.80 16.67 -28.01
C LYS A 349 10.77 17.79 -29.04
N GLU A 350 9.59 18.27 -29.44
CA GLU A 350 9.42 19.38 -30.37
C GLU A 350 9.83 20.73 -29.75
N ALA A 351 9.87 20.83 -28.42
CA ALA A 351 10.35 22.02 -27.74
C ALA A 351 11.88 22.15 -27.86
N PRO A 352 12.44 23.38 -27.82
CA PRO A 352 13.88 23.62 -27.74
C PRO A 352 14.53 22.88 -26.55
N GLN A 353 15.82 22.54 -26.64
CA GLN A 353 16.52 21.79 -25.59
C GLN A 353 16.61 22.55 -24.26
N ASP A 354 16.70 23.88 -24.32
CA ASP A 354 16.74 24.80 -23.19
C ASP A 354 15.34 25.21 -22.70
N ALA A 355 14.28 24.66 -23.29
CA ALA A 355 12.92 24.97 -22.88
C ALA A 355 12.55 24.28 -21.56
N THR A 356 11.89 25.03 -20.68
CA THR A 356 11.14 24.49 -19.56
C THR A 356 9.65 24.55 -19.89
N VAL A 357 9.02 23.37 -19.97
CA VAL A 357 7.61 23.23 -20.30
C VAL A 357 6.79 23.06 -19.02
N LEU A 358 5.77 23.91 -18.86
CA LEU A 358 4.80 23.81 -17.78
C LEU A 358 3.60 22.95 -18.21
N LEU A 359 3.20 22.01 -17.35
CA LEU A 359 2.01 21.16 -17.54
C LEU A 359 1.08 21.21 -16.31
N PRO A 360 -0.25 21.07 -16.49
CA PRO A 360 -1.22 20.97 -15.39
C PRO A 360 -1.25 19.60 -14.70
N ILE A 361 -0.41 18.66 -15.15
CA ILE A 361 -0.39 17.28 -14.69
C ILE A 361 1.02 16.88 -14.28
N TYR A 362 1.11 15.95 -13.34
CA TYR A 362 2.33 15.23 -13.02
C TYR A 362 2.23 13.80 -13.56
N GLY A 363 3.28 13.29 -14.20
CA GLY A 363 3.24 11.97 -14.84
C GLY A 363 4.62 11.38 -15.14
N GLY A 364 4.63 10.17 -15.69
CA GLY A 364 5.86 9.44 -15.99
C GLY A 364 6.67 10.03 -17.15
N PHE A 365 6.09 10.98 -17.91
CA PHE A 365 6.74 11.64 -19.04
C PHE A 365 8.03 12.39 -18.67
N ASN A 366 8.18 12.86 -17.42
CA ASN A 366 9.41 13.50 -16.94
C ASN A 366 10.63 12.56 -16.97
N VAL A 367 10.41 11.24 -16.89
CA VAL A 367 11.47 10.24 -16.97
C VAL A 367 11.69 9.78 -18.43
N LEU A 368 10.72 10.05 -19.30
CA LEU A 368 10.71 9.61 -20.71
C LEU A 368 11.21 10.70 -21.67
N SER A 369 11.31 11.95 -21.22
CA SER A 369 11.77 13.11 -21.99
C SER A 369 13.05 13.68 -21.39
N ASP A 370 13.91 14.23 -22.25
CA ASP A 370 15.14 14.97 -21.88
C ASP A 370 14.89 16.48 -21.67
N ARG A 371 13.63 16.92 -21.74
CA ARG A 371 13.23 18.34 -21.61
C ARG A 371 12.95 18.73 -20.18
N GLY A 372 13.29 19.97 -19.84
CA GLY A 372 12.92 20.58 -18.56
C GLY A 372 11.40 20.64 -18.46
N THR A 373 10.85 20.09 -17.38
CA THR A 373 9.41 20.08 -17.12
C THR A 373 9.13 20.55 -15.71
N THR A 374 8.04 21.29 -15.55
CA THR A 374 7.50 21.69 -14.25
C THR A 374 5.99 21.55 -14.28
N SER A 375 5.36 21.42 -13.12
CA SER A 375 3.92 21.23 -13.00
C SER A 375 3.28 22.25 -12.08
N MET A 376 2.23 22.92 -12.56
CA MET A 376 1.35 23.77 -11.75
C MET A 376 -0.09 23.44 -12.14
N GLN A 377 -0.96 23.20 -11.16
CA GLN A 377 -2.35 22.91 -11.45
C GLN A 377 -3.04 24.10 -12.12
N LYS A 378 -4.11 23.80 -12.86
CA LYS A 378 -4.89 24.81 -13.58
C LYS A 378 -5.38 25.90 -12.63
N GLU A 379 -5.87 25.51 -11.47
CA GLU A 379 -6.40 26.39 -10.43
C GLU A 379 -5.31 27.33 -9.87
N THR A 380 -4.07 26.86 -9.80
CA THR A 380 -2.92 27.69 -9.39
C THR A 380 -2.59 28.73 -10.46
N VAL A 381 -2.59 28.33 -11.74
CA VAL A 381 -2.33 29.25 -12.86
C VAL A 381 -3.43 30.31 -12.96
N GLU A 382 -4.70 29.93 -12.85
CA GLU A 382 -5.84 30.86 -12.86
C GLU A 382 -5.75 31.87 -11.71
N ARG A 383 -5.44 31.40 -10.50
CA ARG A 383 -5.23 32.29 -9.34
C ARG A 383 -4.09 33.28 -9.55
N LEU A 384 -2.97 32.82 -10.11
CA LEU A 384 -1.82 33.68 -10.38
C LEU A 384 -2.10 34.71 -11.48
N LEU A 385 -2.95 34.36 -12.45
CA LEU A 385 -3.46 35.29 -13.45
C LEU A 385 -4.34 36.37 -12.80
N GLU A 386 -5.28 35.98 -11.93
CA GLU A 386 -6.15 36.91 -11.22
C GLU A 386 -5.37 37.88 -10.32
N ARG A 387 -4.29 37.40 -9.69
CA ARG A 387 -3.40 38.21 -8.85
C ARG A 387 -2.39 39.04 -9.63
N GLY A 388 -2.25 38.82 -10.93
CA GLY A 388 -1.26 39.47 -11.78
C GLY A 388 0.20 39.06 -11.50
N THR A 389 0.43 37.95 -10.80
CA THR A 389 1.77 37.48 -10.39
C THR A 389 2.27 36.27 -11.19
N LEU A 390 1.54 35.84 -12.23
CA LEU A 390 1.91 34.68 -13.05
C LEU A 390 3.32 34.81 -13.67
N ALA A 391 3.67 35.99 -14.17
CA ALA A 391 4.98 36.23 -14.78
C ALA A 391 6.14 36.00 -13.80
N GLU A 392 5.95 36.38 -12.53
CA GLU A 392 6.96 36.16 -11.48
C GLU A 392 7.14 34.68 -11.18
N ALA A 393 6.03 33.94 -11.05
CA ALA A 393 6.08 32.48 -10.86
C ALA A 393 6.73 31.76 -12.04
N PHE A 394 6.45 32.19 -13.28
CA PHE A 394 7.06 31.60 -14.47
C PHE A 394 8.56 31.88 -14.55
N ASN A 395 8.98 33.10 -14.21
CA ASN A 395 10.40 33.45 -14.15
C ASN A 395 11.15 32.63 -13.10
N LEU A 396 10.53 32.38 -11.95
CA LEU A 396 11.10 31.59 -10.86
C LEU A 396 11.44 30.15 -11.30
N TYR A 397 10.55 29.51 -12.06
CA TYR A 397 10.78 28.16 -12.60
C TYR A 397 11.40 28.16 -14.00
N GLY A 398 11.71 29.33 -14.57
CA GLY A 398 12.25 29.46 -15.93
C GLY A 398 11.31 28.92 -17.03
N VAL A 399 10.00 29.03 -16.85
CA VAL A 399 8.99 28.53 -17.80
C VAL A 399 9.06 29.31 -19.10
N THR A 400 9.27 28.60 -20.21
CA THR A 400 9.27 29.18 -21.56
C THR A 400 8.13 28.66 -22.43
N HIS A 401 7.56 27.50 -22.08
CA HIS A 401 6.48 26.88 -22.82
C HIS A 401 5.38 26.36 -21.89
N VAL A 402 4.15 26.27 -22.39
CA VAL A 402 3.01 25.65 -21.69
C VAL A 402 2.38 24.58 -22.58
N MET A 403 1.84 23.51 -21.98
CA MET A 403 1.20 22.42 -22.71
C MET A 403 0.05 21.81 -21.89
N GLU A 404 -0.91 21.15 -22.55
CA GLU A 404 -2.08 20.46 -21.93
C GLU A 404 -3.08 21.37 -21.19
N PHE A 405 -2.90 22.70 -21.22
CA PHE A 405 -3.94 23.65 -20.84
C PHE A 405 -4.98 23.78 -21.96
N SER A 406 -6.21 24.20 -21.64
CA SER A 406 -7.20 24.52 -22.68
C SER A 406 -6.70 25.66 -23.57
N ASP A 407 -7.13 25.68 -24.83
CA ASP A 407 -6.74 26.73 -25.78
C ASP A 407 -7.02 28.13 -25.24
N GLU A 408 -8.20 28.30 -24.62
CA GLU A 408 -8.61 29.55 -23.95
C GLU A 408 -7.61 29.98 -22.86
N LEU A 409 -7.20 29.06 -22.00
CA LEU A 409 -6.30 29.38 -20.90
C LEU A 409 -4.87 29.61 -21.40
N SER A 410 -4.44 28.85 -22.40
CA SER A 410 -3.15 29.03 -23.07
C SER A 410 -3.03 30.41 -23.70
N ASP A 411 -4.09 30.91 -24.34
CA ASP A 411 -4.14 32.25 -24.93
C ASP A 411 -4.06 33.35 -23.86
N ILE A 412 -4.74 33.16 -22.72
CA ILE A 412 -4.70 34.10 -21.59
C ILE A 412 -3.28 34.13 -21.00
N ILE A 413 -2.65 32.97 -20.80
CA ILE A 413 -1.27 32.87 -20.30
C ILE A 413 -0.29 33.61 -21.21
N GLN A 414 -0.37 33.41 -22.54
CA GLN A 414 0.53 34.06 -23.50
C GLN A 414 0.37 35.59 -23.50
N LYS A 415 -0.85 36.10 -23.29
CA LYS A 415 -1.09 37.55 -23.16
C LYS A 415 -0.52 38.09 -21.85
N ALA A 416 -0.64 37.34 -20.76
CA ALA A 416 -0.17 37.74 -19.44
C ALA A 416 1.36 37.66 -19.29
N VAL A 417 2.01 36.72 -19.99
CA VAL A 417 3.46 36.51 -19.93
C VAL A 417 4.03 36.50 -21.36
N PRO A 418 4.35 37.68 -21.92
CA PRO A 418 4.89 37.80 -23.27
C PRO A 418 6.20 37.01 -23.41
N GLY A 419 6.25 36.09 -24.38
CA GLY A 419 7.43 35.26 -24.64
C GLY A 419 7.24 33.78 -24.34
N VAL A 420 6.22 33.43 -23.55
CA VAL A 420 5.79 32.03 -23.37
C VAL A 420 5.08 31.55 -24.63
N ARG A 421 5.35 30.31 -25.05
CA ARG A 421 4.67 29.69 -26.21
C ARG A 421 3.83 28.50 -25.78
N ALA A 422 2.61 28.37 -26.30
CA ALA A 422 1.85 27.14 -26.11
C ALA A 422 2.29 26.07 -27.10
N LEU A 423 2.46 24.86 -26.59
CA LEU A 423 2.54 23.65 -27.39
C LEU A 423 1.13 23.06 -27.51
N PRO A 424 0.75 22.58 -28.71
CA PRO A 424 -0.52 21.90 -28.92
C PRO A 424 -0.68 20.68 -28.00
N SER A 425 -1.90 20.52 -27.49
CA SER A 425 -2.29 19.39 -26.66
C SER A 425 -2.18 18.05 -27.40
N VAL A 426 -2.08 16.97 -26.64
CA VAL A 426 -1.89 15.64 -27.18
C VAL A 426 -3.23 14.91 -27.26
N GLU A 427 -3.67 14.57 -28.48
CA GLU A 427 -4.74 13.61 -28.67
C GLU A 427 -4.21 12.20 -28.43
N VAL A 428 -4.67 11.56 -27.35
CA VAL A 428 -4.35 10.16 -27.08
C VAL A 428 -5.16 9.29 -28.05
N VAL A 429 -4.58 8.98 -29.20
CA VAL A 429 -5.11 7.92 -30.06
C VAL A 429 -4.92 6.63 -29.30
N SER A 430 -6.02 6.07 -28.79
CA SER A 430 -5.99 4.76 -28.14
C SER A 430 -5.40 3.77 -29.14
N PRO A 431 -4.27 3.12 -28.87
CA PRO A 431 -3.68 2.22 -29.83
C PRO A 431 -4.67 1.08 -30.05
N GLN A 432 -5.36 1.08 -31.20
CA GLN A 432 -6.04 -0.10 -31.73
C GLN A 432 -4.94 -1.11 -32.01
N LYS A 433 -4.59 -1.91 -30.99
CA LYS A 433 -3.65 -3.00 -31.18
C LYS A 433 -4.40 -4.15 -31.81
N ASP A 434 -3.94 -4.54 -32.99
CA ASP A 434 -4.11 -5.89 -33.52
C ASP A 434 -3.49 -6.87 -32.52
N VAL A 435 -4.31 -7.35 -31.57
CA VAL A 435 -3.87 -8.40 -30.65
C VAL A 435 -3.84 -9.70 -31.46
N PRO A 436 -2.68 -10.38 -31.57
CA PRO A 436 -2.59 -11.63 -32.29
C PRO A 436 -3.65 -12.62 -31.81
N LEU A 437 -4.28 -13.33 -32.72
CA LEU A 437 -5.44 -14.19 -32.44
C LEU A 437 -5.15 -15.23 -31.34
N VAL A 438 -3.90 -15.69 -31.23
CA VAL A 438 -3.42 -16.59 -30.18
C VAL A 438 -3.37 -15.91 -28.81
N VAL A 439 -2.89 -14.66 -28.74
CA VAL A 439 -2.88 -13.88 -27.49
C VAL A 439 -4.33 -13.57 -27.08
N ASN A 440 -5.17 -13.22 -28.05
CA ASN A 440 -6.59 -13.00 -27.80
C ASN A 440 -7.30 -14.28 -27.32
N TYR A 441 -7.01 -15.42 -27.94
CA TYR A 441 -7.52 -16.74 -27.55
C TYR A 441 -7.04 -17.15 -26.16
N LEU A 442 -5.75 -16.99 -25.82
CA LEU A 442 -5.23 -17.27 -24.49
C LEU A 442 -5.83 -16.34 -23.42
N LEU A 443 -6.01 -15.07 -23.74
CA LEU A 443 -6.73 -14.12 -22.90
C LEU A 443 -8.22 -14.48 -22.75
N HIS A 444 -8.82 -15.20 -23.72
CA HIS A 444 -10.22 -15.61 -23.70
C HIS A 444 -10.48 -17.07 -23.27
N LEU A 445 -9.46 -17.92 -23.16
CA LEU A 445 -9.58 -19.34 -22.79
C LEU A 445 -10.17 -19.53 -21.39
N PHE A 446 -9.93 -18.55 -20.53
CA PHE A 446 -10.49 -18.45 -19.20
C PHE A 446 -11.64 -17.44 -19.18
N ARG A 447 -12.62 -17.51 -20.10
CA ARG A 447 -13.85 -16.68 -20.02
C ARG A 447 -14.91 -17.33 -19.16
#